data_AF-A0A813DCF1-F1
#
_entry.id   AF-A0A813DCF1-F1
#
_cell.length_a   1.000
_cell.length_b   1.000
_cell.length_c   1.000
_cell.angle_alpha   90.00
_cell.angle_beta   90.00
_cell.angle_gamma   90.00
#
_symmetry.space_group_name_H-M   'P 1'
#
loop_
_entity.id
_entity.type
_entity.pdbx_description
1 polymer ?
#
loop_
_entity_poly.entity_id
_entity_poly.type
_entity_poly.pdbx_seq_one_letter_code
_entity_poly.pdbx_strand_id
1 'polypeptide(L)'
;ERAFWALVCAVERLGVEGYYSEGMTLLRADMQVLGTFLERKCPKVAQEFKKHQVELLSICSEWYITWFAKSLPFYSVLRVWDTLFFEGFKVLFRVAMGVFKRAETEVLQCGSFDSVMQRAKQWPRCMVEHNELLKASFVSLPLKRRELLLARDEALCRVEQEDEEHKRRLRRAASERSDKSAASALSSLPPPTRTNTTPTATRPSAKTSL
;
A
#
# COMPACT_ATOMS: atom_id res chain seq x y z
N GLU A 1 11.99 -1.95 -28.62
CA GLU A 1 12.77 -2.84 -27.72
C GLU A 1 13.64 -2.10 -26.70
N ARG A 2 14.49 -1.13 -27.09
CA ARG A 2 15.41 -0.44 -26.15
C ARG A 2 14.74 0.21 -24.92
N ALA A 3 13.61 0.89 -25.11
CA ALA A 3 12.89 1.53 -24.00
C ALA A 3 12.33 0.52 -22.98
N PHE A 4 11.90 -0.65 -23.43
CA PHE A 4 11.41 -1.72 -22.56
C PHE A 4 12.53 -2.24 -21.66
N TRP A 5 13.67 -2.61 -22.24
CA TRP A 5 14.82 -3.10 -21.46
C TRP A 5 15.41 -2.02 -20.54
N ALA A 6 15.37 -0.75 -20.96
CA ALA A 6 15.76 0.35 -20.09
C ALA A 6 14.86 0.44 -18.85
N LEU A 7 13.54 0.27 -19.02
CA LEU A 7 12.61 0.27 -17.89
C LEU A 7 12.82 -0.92 -16.96
N VAL A 8 12.98 -2.13 -17.50
CA VAL A 8 13.26 -3.35 -16.70
C VAL A 8 14.52 -3.14 -15.86
N CYS A 9 15.63 -2.76 -16.50
CA CYS A 9 16.89 -2.47 -15.82
C CYS A 9 16.75 -1.34 -14.78
N ALA A 10 15.91 -0.34 -15.04
CA ALA A 10 15.70 0.76 -14.11
C ALA A 10 14.96 0.31 -12.86
N VAL A 11 13.90 -0.48 -12.99
CA VAL A 11 13.15 -1.02 -11.84
C VAL A 11 14.07 -1.85 -10.96
N GLU A 12 14.88 -2.73 -11.57
CA GLU A 12 15.85 -3.59 -10.86
C GLU A 12 16.95 -2.78 -10.16
N ARG A 13 17.57 -1.82 -10.88
CA ARG A 13 18.67 -1.02 -10.32
C ARG A 13 18.23 -0.06 -9.23
N LEU A 14 16.98 0.42 -9.30
CA LEU A 14 16.42 1.26 -8.25
C LEU A 14 15.98 0.43 -7.03
N GLY A 15 15.78 -0.88 -7.19
CA GLY A 15 15.30 -1.77 -6.14
C GLY A 15 13.92 -1.33 -5.65
N VAL A 16 13.00 -1.14 -6.61
CA VAL A 16 11.63 -0.65 -6.41
C VAL A 16 10.57 -1.66 -6.87
N GLU A 17 10.94 -2.92 -7.04
CA GLU A 17 10.05 -4.01 -7.48
C GLU A 17 8.84 -4.13 -6.56
N GLY A 18 9.05 -3.97 -5.25
CA GLY A 18 8.01 -4.03 -4.23
C GLY A 18 6.98 -2.88 -4.27
N TYR A 19 7.14 -1.89 -5.15
CA TYR A 19 6.08 -0.91 -5.43
C TYR A 19 4.95 -1.50 -6.27
N TYR A 20 5.27 -2.50 -7.10
CA TYR A 20 4.35 -3.10 -8.07
C TYR A 20 3.88 -4.49 -7.66
N SER A 21 4.37 -5.01 -6.52
CA SER A 21 3.94 -6.29 -5.96
C SER A 21 2.59 -6.17 -5.24
N GLU A 22 1.97 -7.31 -4.96
CA GLU A 22 0.75 -7.38 -4.14
C GLU A 22 0.98 -6.68 -2.78
N GLY A 23 0.01 -5.88 -2.35
CA GLY A 23 0.07 -5.12 -1.10
C GLY A 23 1.04 -3.94 -1.11
N MET A 24 1.77 -3.67 -2.21
CA MET A 24 2.68 -2.53 -2.37
C MET A 24 3.57 -2.31 -1.13
N THR A 25 4.15 -3.40 -0.59
CA THR A 25 4.79 -3.41 0.74
C THR A 25 5.93 -2.40 0.82
N LEU A 26 6.77 -2.34 -0.21
CA LEU A 26 7.88 -1.39 -0.28
C LEU A 26 7.39 0.06 -0.38
N LEU A 27 6.29 0.30 -1.10
CA LEU A 27 5.72 1.64 -1.19
C LEU A 27 5.18 2.09 0.17
N ARG A 28 4.45 1.23 0.88
CA ARG A 28 3.97 1.52 2.24
C ARG A 28 5.12 1.76 3.21
N ALA A 29 6.19 0.95 3.13
CA ALA A 29 7.41 1.15 3.91
C ALA A 29 8.03 2.53 3.61
N ASP A 30 8.16 2.88 2.34
CA ASP A 30 8.69 4.18 1.92
C ASP A 30 7.81 5.35 2.36
N MET A 31 6.48 5.17 2.45
CA MET A 31 5.60 6.19 3.03
C MET A 31 5.83 6.39 4.52
N GLN A 32 6.08 5.31 5.29
CA GLN A 32 6.45 5.44 6.70
C GLN A 32 7.77 6.21 6.85
N VAL A 33 8.78 5.84 6.05
CA VAL A 33 10.08 6.51 6.03
C VAL A 33 9.93 7.99 5.65
N LEU A 34 9.18 8.29 4.58
CA LEU A 34 8.89 9.66 4.16
C LEU A 34 8.19 10.46 5.26
N GLY A 35 7.25 9.84 5.98
CA GLY A 35 6.60 10.43 7.15
C GLY A 35 7.58 10.87 8.22
N THR A 36 8.55 10.01 8.58
CA THR A 36 9.59 10.38 9.56
C THR A 36 10.45 11.56 9.08
N PHE A 37 10.76 11.64 7.79
CA PHE A 37 11.49 12.80 7.24
C PHE A 37 10.64 14.06 7.22
N LEU A 38 9.35 13.94 6.92
CA LEU A 38 8.42 15.06 6.92
C LEU A 38 8.29 15.66 8.32
N GLU A 39 8.14 14.83 9.35
CA GLU A 39 8.09 15.28 10.75
C GLU A 39 9.36 16.02 11.17
N ARG A 40 10.54 15.54 10.75
CA ARG A 40 11.83 16.14 11.12
C ARG A 40 12.11 17.46 10.39
N LYS A 41 11.60 17.63 9.17
CA LYS A 41 12.07 18.68 8.24
C LYS A 41 10.99 19.68 7.84
N CYS A 42 9.74 19.26 7.83
CA CYS A 42 8.56 20.08 7.58
C CYS A 42 7.48 19.76 8.66
N PRO A 43 7.78 19.98 9.96
CA PRO A 43 6.90 19.54 11.05
C PRO A 43 5.49 20.15 10.96
N LYS A 44 5.36 21.37 10.45
CA LYS A 44 4.07 22.04 10.27
C LYS A 44 3.18 21.30 9.26
N VAL A 45 3.76 20.86 8.13
CA VAL A 45 3.06 20.06 7.12
C VAL A 45 2.64 18.71 7.70
N ALA A 46 3.56 18.04 8.42
CA ALA A 46 3.27 16.76 9.07
C ALA A 46 2.13 16.88 10.09
N GLN A 47 2.10 17.98 10.86
CA GLN A 47 1.04 18.24 11.83
C GLN A 47 -0.32 18.46 11.14
N GLU A 48 -0.35 19.21 10.02
CA GLU A 48 -1.59 19.45 9.29
C GLU A 48 -2.14 18.16 8.69
N PHE A 49 -1.27 17.29 8.16
CA PHE A 49 -1.68 15.96 7.67
C PHE A 49 -2.24 15.10 8.81
N LYS A 50 -1.61 15.09 9.98
CA LYS A 50 -2.13 14.37 11.16
C LYS A 50 -3.48 14.93 11.62
N LYS A 51 -3.61 16.25 11.69
CA LYS A 51 -4.85 16.95 12.09
C LYS A 51 -6.01 16.59 11.17
N HIS A 52 -5.76 16.46 9.88
CA HIS A 52 -6.77 16.09 8.89
C HIS A 52 -6.84 14.58 8.60
N GLN A 53 -6.10 13.74 9.32
CA GLN A 53 -6.05 12.29 9.12
C GLN A 53 -5.70 11.90 7.67
N VAL A 54 -4.81 12.67 7.06
CA VAL A 54 -4.34 12.45 5.69
C VAL A 54 -3.18 11.48 5.72
N GLU A 55 -3.35 10.33 5.10
CA GLU A 55 -2.28 9.36 4.90
C GLU A 55 -1.40 9.75 3.71
N LEU A 56 -0.08 9.70 3.89
CA LEU A 56 0.88 10.02 2.81
C LEU A 56 0.72 9.11 1.60
N LEU A 57 0.34 7.85 1.79
CA LEU A 57 0.10 6.92 0.70
C LEU A 57 -0.97 7.43 -0.28
N SER A 58 -2.01 8.08 0.24
CA SER A 58 -3.12 8.63 -0.56
C SER A 58 -2.67 9.79 -1.45
N ILE A 59 -1.63 10.52 -1.07
CA ILE A 59 -1.07 11.63 -1.86
C ILE A 59 0.05 11.14 -2.78
N CYS A 60 0.99 10.38 -2.23
CA CYS A 60 2.28 10.12 -2.84
C CYS A 60 2.34 8.82 -3.64
N SER A 61 1.35 7.92 -3.53
CA SER A 61 1.35 6.66 -4.28
C SER A 61 1.55 6.86 -5.78
N GLU A 62 0.81 7.78 -6.40
CA GLU A 62 0.97 8.11 -7.81
C GLU A 62 2.38 8.63 -8.13
N TRP A 63 2.96 9.44 -7.23
CA TRP A 63 4.28 10.04 -7.43
C TRP A 63 5.36 8.96 -7.48
N TYR A 64 5.29 7.98 -6.57
CA TYR A 64 6.30 6.92 -6.46
C TYR A 64 6.08 5.81 -7.48
N ILE A 65 4.85 5.41 -7.78
CA ILE A 65 4.57 4.35 -8.77
C ILE A 65 4.94 4.80 -10.18
N THR A 66 4.76 6.10 -10.49
CA THR A 66 5.06 6.65 -11.81
C THR A 66 6.42 7.34 -11.90
N TRP A 67 7.23 7.31 -10.84
CA TRP A 67 8.48 8.10 -10.74
C TRP A 67 8.28 9.56 -11.15
N PHE A 68 7.18 10.14 -10.67
CA PHE A 68 6.68 11.49 -10.96
C PHE A 68 6.27 11.78 -12.41
N ALA A 69 6.31 10.81 -13.33
CA ALA A 69 6.00 10.97 -14.75
C ALA A 69 4.63 11.59 -15.02
N LYS A 70 3.64 11.30 -14.16
CA LYS A 70 2.27 11.80 -14.30
C LYS A 70 2.01 13.10 -13.53
N SER A 71 2.83 13.38 -12.52
CA SER A 71 2.55 14.41 -11.51
C SER A 71 3.30 15.72 -11.80
N LEU A 72 4.55 15.65 -12.27
CA LEU A 72 5.35 16.84 -12.61
C LEU A 72 5.19 17.23 -14.09
N PRO A 73 5.46 18.50 -14.46
CA PRO A 73 5.63 18.90 -15.85
C PRO A 73 6.73 18.10 -16.56
N PHE A 74 6.59 17.93 -17.89
CA PHE A 74 7.47 17.07 -18.69
C PHE A 74 8.96 17.37 -18.50
N TYR A 75 9.36 18.63 -18.62
CA TYR A 75 10.75 19.04 -18.46
C TYR A 75 11.28 18.78 -17.04
N SER A 76 10.42 18.80 -16.02
CA SER A 76 10.81 18.50 -14.63
C SER A 76 11.12 17.04 -14.45
N VAL A 77 10.25 16.21 -15.03
CA VAL A 77 10.40 14.76 -15.01
C VAL A 77 11.72 14.36 -15.62
N LEU A 78 12.12 14.95 -16.75
CA LEU A 78 13.40 14.61 -17.38
C LEU A 78 14.59 14.92 -16.46
N ARG A 79 14.59 16.08 -15.80
CA ARG A 79 15.67 16.46 -14.86
C ARG A 79 15.67 15.60 -13.61
N VAL A 80 14.50 15.23 -13.10
CA VAL A 80 14.38 14.27 -11.99
C VAL A 80 14.92 12.92 -12.41
N TRP A 81 14.58 12.44 -13.61
CA TRP A 81 15.04 11.15 -14.14
C TRP A 81 16.55 11.12 -14.37
N ASP A 82 17.17 12.20 -14.87
CA ASP A 82 18.63 12.32 -14.97
C ASP A 82 19.29 12.01 -13.62
N THR A 83 18.79 12.64 -12.56
CA THR A 83 19.34 12.43 -11.21
C THR A 83 18.94 11.07 -10.62
N LEU A 84 17.73 10.58 -10.90
CA LEU A 84 17.21 9.31 -10.40
C LEU A 84 18.06 8.14 -10.91
N PHE A 85 18.37 8.11 -12.20
CA PHE A 85 19.18 7.03 -12.78
C PHE A 85 20.65 7.11 -12.40
N PHE A 86 21.16 8.30 -12.06
CA PHE A 86 22.53 8.47 -11.57
C PHE A 86 22.68 8.14 -10.07
N GLU A 87 21.79 8.66 -9.22
CA GLU A 87 21.91 8.59 -7.77
C GLU A 87 21.08 7.48 -7.11
N GLY A 88 20.03 7.00 -7.78
CA GLY A 88 19.12 5.96 -7.32
C GLY A 88 17.87 6.48 -6.59
N PHE A 89 17.13 5.54 -5.99
CA PHE A 89 15.78 5.73 -5.42
C PHE A 89 15.66 6.88 -4.39
N LYS A 90 16.75 7.26 -3.70
CA LYS A 90 16.76 8.40 -2.76
C LYS A 90 16.29 9.71 -3.39
N VAL A 91 16.39 9.84 -4.71
CA VAL A 91 15.89 11.01 -5.44
C VAL A 91 14.37 11.13 -5.31
N LEU A 92 13.62 10.03 -5.26
CA LEU A 92 12.17 10.04 -5.07
C LEU A 92 11.78 10.73 -3.75
N PHE A 93 12.49 10.41 -2.67
CA PHE A 93 12.32 11.05 -1.36
C PHE A 93 12.67 12.53 -1.39
N ARG A 94 13.80 12.89 -2.02
CA ARG A 94 14.23 14.29 -2.14
C ARG A 94 13.21 15.13 -2.90
N VAL A 95 12.68 14.62 -4.00
CA VAL A 95 11.68 15.30 -4.82
C VAL A 95 10.38 15.44 -4.05
N ALA A 96 9.87 14.37 -3.42
CA ALA A 96 8.66 14.42 -2.60
C ALA A 96 8.77 15.45 -1.48
N MET A 97 9.89 15.47 -0.75
CA MET A 97 10.15 16.47 0.29
C MET A 97 10.27 17.89 -0.26
N GLY A 98 10.87 18.07 -1.43
CA GLY A 98 10.95 19.37 -2.11
C GLY A 98 9.56 19.90 -2.48
N VAL A 99 8.69 19.02 -2.97
CA VAL A 99 7.28 19.34 -3.26
C VAL A 99 6.57 19.79 -1.98
N PHE A 100 6.66 19.02 -0.89
CA PHE A 100 6.02 19.39 0.38
C PHE A 100 6.54 20.70 0.96
N LYS A 101 7.85 20.94 0.88
CA LYS A 101 8.45 22.17 1.38
C LYS A 101 7.96 23.40 0.63
N ARG A 102 7.77 23.32 -0.69
CA ARG A 102 7.21 24.44 -1.46
C ARG A 102 5.71 24.59 -1.26
N ALA A 103 5.00 23.48 -1.05
CA ALA A 103 3.57 23.47 -0.80
C ALA A 103 3.19 23.83 0.65
N GLU A 104 4.16 24.06 1.54
CA GLU A 104 3.93 24.27 2.99
C GLU A 104 2.87 25.36 3.25
N THR A 105 2.99 26.52 2.59
CA THR A 105 2.02 27.61 2.73
C THR A 105 0.62 27.21 2.29
N GLU A 106 0.48 26.43 1.21
CA GLU A 106 -0.82 25.97 0.72
C GLU A 106 -1.43 24.90 1.62
N VAL A 107 -0.60 23.99 2.15
CA VAL A 107 -1.05 22.96 3.10
C VAL A 107 -1.64 23.62 4.34
N LEU A 108 -0.97 24.63 4.90
CA LEU A 108 -1.41 25.33 6.10
C LEU A 108 -2.70 26.16 5.90
N GLN A 109 -3.06 26.45 4.65
CA GLN A 109 -4.33 27.11 4.30
C GLN A 109 -5.48 26.13 4.09
N CYS A 110 -5.21 24.82 4.06
CA CYS A 110 -6.26 23.83 3.92
C CYS A 110 -7.03 23.71 5.25
N GLY A 111 -8.36 23.70 5.17
CA GLY A 111 -9.23 23.59 6.35
C GLY A 111 -9.85 22.20 6.56
N SER A 112 -9.68 21.29 5.61
CA SER A 112 -10.32 19.97 5.61
C SER A 112 -9.50 18.94 4.85
N PHE A 113 -9.77 17.66 5.11
CA PHE A 113 -9.21 16.53 4.37
C PHE A 113 -9.39 16.69 2.85
N ASP A 114 -10.62 16.99 2.39
CA ASP A 114 -10.92 17.14 0.97
C ASP A 114 -10.12 18.28 0.32
N SER A 115 -9.95 19.40 1.04
CA SER A 115 -9.17 20.54 0.57
C SER A 115 -7.70 20.16 0.37
N VAL A 116 -7.12 19.42 1.32
CA VAL A 116 -5.75 18.89 1.21
C VAL A 116 -5.65 17.97 -0.01
N MET A 117 -6.55 17.00 -0.15
CA MET A 117 -6.52 16.01 -1.24
C MET A 117 -6.71 16.65 -2.62
N GLN A 118 -7.54 17.69 -2.73
CA GLN A 118 -7.74 18.41 -3.98
C GLN A 118 -6.51 19.22 -4.38
N ARG A 119 -5.91 19.96 -3.44
CA ARG A 119 -4.69 20.75 -3.70
C ARG A 119 -3.45 19.88 -3.90
N ALA A 120 -3.38 18.73 -3.23
CA ALA A 120 -2.26 17.80 -3.36
C ALA A 120 -1.97 17.38 -4.80
N LYS A 121 -3.02 17.29 -5.64
CA LYS A 121 -2.90 16.98 -7.08
C LYS A 121 -2.22 18.10 -7.89
N GLN A 122 -2.17 19.31 -7.35
CA GLN A 122 -1.63 20.49 -8.03
C GLN A 122 -0.20 20.81 -7.59
N TRP A 123 0.21 20.47 -6.36
CA TRP A 123 1.55 20.83 -5.85
C TRP A 123 2.70 20.41 -6.77
N PRO A 124 2.76 19.17 -7.29
CA PRO A 124 3.84 18.78 -8.19
C PRO A 124 3.74 19.51 -9.55
N ARG A 125 2.54 19.86 -10.01
CA ARG A 125 2.34 20.54 -11.31
C ARG A 125 2.87 21.98 -11.31
N CYS A 126 2.90 22.63 -10.15
CA CYS A 126 3.45 23.98 -9.98
C CYS A 126 4.99 24.00 -9.92
N MET A 127 5.67 22.88 -10.16
CA MET A 127 7.12 22.74 -10.12
C MET A 127 7.78 22.98 -11.48
N VAL A 128 7.42 24.08 -12.16
CA VAL A 128 7.94 24.43 -13.50
C VAL A 128 9.43 24.81 -13.46
N GLU A 129 9.90 25.34 -12.33
CA GLU A 129 11.31 25.73 -12.13
C GLU A 129 12.13 24.56 -11.58
N HIS A 130 12.60 23.70 -12.48
CA HIS A 130 13.34 22.46 -12.14
C HIS A 130 14.59 22.72 -11.29
N ASN A 131 15.29 23.81 -11.57
CA ASN A 131 16.49 24.18 -10.82
C ASN A 131 16.15 24.54 -9.37
N GLU A 132 15.01 25.17 -9.13
CA GLU A 132 14.54 25.51 -7.79
C GLU A 132 14.01 24.28 -7.05
N LEU A 133 13.33 23.35 -7.75
CA LEU A 133 12.97 22.05 -7.19
C LEU A 133 14.22 21.28 -6.76
N LEU A 134 15.21 21.14 -7.64
CA LEU A 134 16.46 20.44 -7.33
C LEU A 134 17.24 21.16 -6.22
N LYS A 135 17.33 22.49 -6.21
CA LYS A 135 17.95 23.21 -5.08
C LYS A 135 17.21 22.93 -3.77
N ALA A 136 15.89 23.08 -3.73
CA ALA A 136 15.10 22.83 -2.53
C ALA A 136 15.25 21.39 -2.02
N SER A 137 15.23 20.42 -2.93
CA SER A 137 15.33 18.98 -2.68
C SER A 137 16.72 18.52 -2.23
N PHE A 138 17.80 19.15 -2.71
CA PHE A 138 19.18 18.68 -2.49
C PHE A 138 19.96 19.52 -1.47
N VAL A 139 19.68 20.82 -1.35
CA VAL A 139 20.36 21.71 -0.38
C VAL A 139 19.79 21.54 1.03
N SER A 140 18.49 21.26 1.15
CA SER A 140 17.82 21.17 2.46
C SER A 140 17.96 19.80 3.14
N LEU A 141 18.38 18.76 2.39
CA LEU A 141 18.21 17.35 2.77
C LEU A 141 19.39 16.48 2.32
N PRO A 142 20.50 16.46 3.08
CA PRO A 142 21.55 15.47 2.89
C PRO A 142 21.06 14.09 3.35
N LEU A 143 20.22 13.44 2.53
CA LEU A 143 19.82 12.05 2.74
C LEU A 143 21.00 11.14 2.37
N LYS A 144 21.65 10.59 3.39
CA LYS A 144 22.72 9.61 3.21
C LYS A 144 22.10 8.29 2.75
N ARG A 145 22.66 7.70 1.69
CA ARG A 145 22.15 6.44 1.11
C ARG A 145 22.02 5.33 2.16
N ARG A 146 23.02 5.18 3.04
CA ARG A 146 23.04 4.15 4.08
C ARG A 146 21.90 4.32 5.10
N GLU A 147 21.65 5.55 5.55
CA GLU A 147 20.57 5.83 6.51
C GLU A 147 19.20 5.52 5.90
N LEU A 148 19.00 5.91 4.65
CA LEU A 148 17.75 5.66 3.95
C LEU A 148 17.50 4.18 3.69
N LEU A 149 18.54 3.43 3.32
CA LEU A 149 18.46 1.97 3.15
C LEU A 149 18.06 1.28 4.47
N LEU A 150 18.73 1.60 5.57
CA LEU A 150 18.42 1.02 6.88
C LEU A 150 16.98 1.34 7.31
N ALA A 151 16.55 2.60 7.16
CA ALA A 151 15.19 3.00 7.49
C ALA A 151 14.14 2.27 6.63
N ARG A 152 14.45 2.05 5.35
CA ARG A 152 13.58 1.33 4.41
C ARG A 152 13.48 -0.15 4.77
N ASP A 153 14.60 -0.80 5.07
CA ASP A 153 14.63 -2.21 5.45
C ASP A 153 13.85 -2.46 6.75
N GLU A 154 14.03 -1.57 7.74
CA GLU A 154 13.27 -1.61 9.00
C GLU A 154 11.77 -1.41 8.77
N ALA A 155 11.39 -0.42 7.98
CA ALA A 155 9.98 -0.15 7.67
C ALA A 155 9.35 -1.29 6.85
N LEU A 156 10.10 -1.89 5.92
CA LEU A 156 9.64 -3.05 5.14
C LEU A 156 9.36 -4.24 6.05
N CYS A 157 10.28 -4.55 6.97
CA CYS A 157 10.08 -5.62 7.94
C CYS A 157 8.82 -5.41 8.79
N ARG A 158 8.54 -4.17 9.22
CA ARG A 158 7.29 -3.83 9.94
C ARG A 158 6.04 -4.09 9.09
N VAL A 159 6.02 -3.60 7.85
CA VAL A 159 4.86 -3.78 6.95
C VAL A 159 4.62 -5.25 6.64
N GLU A 160 5.67 -6.03 6.42
CA GLU A 160 5.55 -7.48 6.18
C GLU A 160 5.00 -8.22 7.40
N GLN A 161 5.42 -7.85 8.61
CA GLN A 161 4.88 -8.40 9.85
C GLN A 161 3.39 -8.08 10.01
N GLU A 162 2.99 -6.82 9.76
CA GLU A 162 1.59 -6.39 9.80
C GLU A 162 0.71 -7.20 8.83
N ASP A 163 1.19 -7.40 7.59
CA ASP A 163 0.49 -8.17 6.58
C ASP A 163 0.35 -9.65 6.94
N GLU A 164 1.42 -10.27 7.45
CA GLU A 164 1.40 -11.67 7.89
C GLU A 164 0.48 -11.87 9.09
N GLU A 165 0.48 -10.95 10.04
CA GLU A 165 -0.48 -10.96 11.13
C GLU A 165 -1.91 -10.82 10.64
N HIS A 166 -2.16 -9.89 9.70
CA HIS A 166 -3.48 -9.69 9.13
C HIS A 166 -3.99 -10.95 8.41
N LYS A 167 -3.15 -11.59 7.58
CA LYS A 167 -3.44 -12.86 6.92
C LYS A 167 -3.72 -13.98 7.93
N ARG A 168 -2.93 -14.07 9.00
CA ARG A 168 -3.17 -15.06 10.09
C ARG A 168 -4.51 -14.83 10.77
N ARG A 169 -4.88 -13.58 11.06
CA ARG A 169 -6.18 -13.24 11.67
C ARG A 169 -7.34 -13.63 10.76
N LEU A 170 -7.23 -13.35 9.46
CA LEU A 170 -8.25 -13.73 8.47
C LEU A 170 -8.40 -15.26 8.35
N ARG A 171 -7.29 -16.01 8.33
CA ARG A 171 -7.32 -17.49 8.30
C ARG A 171 -7.99 -18.07 9.55
N ARG A 172 -7.69 -17.55 10.73
CA ARG A 172 -8.34 -17.96 11.99
C ARG A 172 -9.84 -17.67 11.96
N ALA A 173 -10.23 -16.46 11.58
CA ALA A 173 -11.64 -16.07 11.47
C ALA A 173 -12.40 -16.92 10.43
N ALA A 174 -11.75 -17.33 9.34
CA ALA A 174 -12.35 -18.21 8.34
C ALA A 174 -12.56 -19.64 8.87
N SER A 175 -11.57 -20.20 9.60
CA SER A 175 -11.70 -21.51 10.25
C SER A 175 -12.86 -21.51 11.25
N GLU A 176 -12.93 -20.51 12.13
CA GLU A 176 -14.00 -20.39 13.14
C GLU A 176 -15.40 -20.25 12.52
N ARG A 177 -15.52 -19.56 11.37
CA ARG A 177 -16.79 -19.48 10.62
C ARG A 177 -17.19 -20.82 10.02
N SER A 178 -16.24 -21.58 9.49
CA SER A 178 -16.47 -22.94 8.99
C SER A 178 -16.93 -23.87 10.11
N ASP A 179 -16.27 -23.83 11.27
CA ASP A 179 -16.60 -24.67 12.43
C ASP A 179 -17.98 -24.34 13.01
N LYS A 180 -18.34 -23.05 13.11
CA LYS A 180 -19.68 -22.60 13.52
C LYS A 180 -20.76 -23.01 12.52
N SER A 181 -20.48 -22.93 11.22
CA SER A 181 -21.42 -23.36 10.18
C SER A 181 -21.64 -24.87 10.20
N ALA A 182 -20.57 -25.66 10.40
CA ALA A 182 -20.66 -27.11 10.54
C ALA A 182 -21.42 -27.51 11.82
N ALA A 183 -21.17 -26.85 12.95
CA ALA A 183 -21.88 -27.08 14.21
C ALA A 183 -23.39 -26.74 14.09
N SER A 184 -23.73 -25.65 13.42
CA SER A 184 -25.13 -25.27 13.15
C SER A 184 -25.84 -26.26 12.21
N ALA A 185 -25.13 -26.80 11.22
CA ALA A 185 -25.68 -27.84 10.34
C ALA A 185 -25.92 -29.15 11.12
N LEU A 186 -24.98 -29.53 11.99
CA LEU A 186 -25.10 -30.70 12.86
C LEU A 186 -26.26 -30.59 13.86
N SER A 187 -26.51 -29.40 14.43
CA SER A 187 -27.65 -29.20 15.34
C SER A 187 -29.02 -29.20 14.64
N SER A 188 -29.04 -29.01 13.31
CA SER A 188 -30.28 -29.01 12.52
C SER A 188 -30.71 -30.39 12.03
N LEU A 189 -29.89 -31.43 12.26
CA LEU A 189 -30.22 -32.82 11.92
C LEU A 189 -31.27 -33.39 12.90
N PRO A 190 -32.35 -34.04 12.40
CA PRO A 190 -33.32 -34.68 13.27
C PRO A 190 -32.69 -35.88 14.01
N PRO A 191 -33.13 -36.18 15.25
CA PRO A 191 -32.54 -37.25 16.04
C PRO A 191 -32.73 -38.62 15.37
N PRO A 192 -31.76 -39.55 15.51
CA PRO A 192 -31.84 -40.84 14.84
C PRO A 192 -33.03 -41.63 15.36
N THR A 193 -33.93 -42.00 14.45
CA THR A 193 -35.08 -42.87 14.71
C THR A 193 -34.57 -44.26 15.07
N ARG A 194 -34.73 -44.66 16.34
CA ARG A 194 -34.56 -46.06 16.79
C ARG A 194 -35.54 -46.95 16.00
N THR A 195 -35.04 -47.71 15.03
CA THR A 195 -35.82 -48.74 14.35
C THR A 195 -35.95 -49.96 15.27
N ASN A 196 -37.05 -50.03 16.03
CA ASN A 196 -37.49 -51.28 16.64
C ASN A 196 -37.94 -52.23 15.53
N THR A 197 -37.08 -53.17 15.14
CA THR A 197 -37.46 -54.33 14.32
C THR A 197 -37.91 -55.44 15.26
N THR A 198 -39.23 -55.62 15.39
CA THR A 198 -39.82 -56.84 15.95
C THR A 198 -40.30 -57.70 14.77
N PRO A 199 -39.96 -59.00 14.69
CA PRO A 199 -40.27 -59.83 13.53
C PRO A 199 -41.68 -60.41 13.61
N THR A 200 -42.50 -60.23 12.57
CA THR A 200 -43.82 -60.88 12.49
C THR A 200 -43.85 -61.84 11.31
N ALA A 201 -43.91 -63.13 11.63
CA ALA A 201 -44.08 -64.23 10.70
C ALA A 201 -45.52 -64.26 10.15
N THR A 202 -45.67 -64.54 8.84
CA THR A 202 -46.98 -64.91 8.27
C THR A 202 -46.81 -66.06 7.29
N ARG A 203 -47.51 -67.15 7.58
CA ARG A 203 -47.54 -68.46 6.90
C ARG A 203 -48.41 -68.38 5.62
N PRO A 204 -48.14 -69.18 4.57
CA PRO A 204 -48.76 -68.98 3.26
C PRO A 204 -50.10 -69.71 3.12
N SER A 205 -50.98 -69.20 2.26
CA SER A 205 -52.04 -70.03 1.68
C SER A 205 -52.34 -69.63 0.23
N ALA A 206 -51.89 -70.54 -0.64
CA ALA A 206 -52.54 -71.08 -1.84
C ALA A 206 -53.50 -70.21 -2.71
N LYS A 207 -53.16 -70.24 -4.01
CA LYS A 207 -54.01 -70.56 -5.18
C LYS A 207 -54.85 -69.41 -5.77
N THR A 208 -54.56 -69.04 -7.05
CA THR A 208 -55.37 -69.41 -8.26
C THR A 208 -56.24 -68.19 -8.63
N SER A 209 -56.33 -67.63 -9.83
CA SER A 209 -55.81 -67.89 -11.18
C SER A 209 -56.12 -66.65 -12.04
N LEU A 210 -55.37 -66.53 -13.15
CA LEU A 210 -55.64 -65.78 -14.39
C LEU A 210 -55.69 -64.24 -14.33
#